data_AF-A0A6N8H607-F1
#
_entry.id   AF-A0A6N8H607-F1
#
_cell.length_a   1.000
_cell.length_b   1.000
_cell.length_c   1.000
_cell.angle_alpha   90.00
_cell.angle_beta   90.00
_cell.angle_gamma   90.00
#
_symmetry.space_group_name_H-M   'P 1'
#
loop_
_entity.id
_entity.type
_entity.pdbx_description
1 polymer ?
#
loop_
_entity_poly.entity_id
_entity_poly.type
_entity_poly.pdbx_seq_one_letter_code
_entity_poly.pdbx_strand_id
1 'polypeptide(L)'
;MSFFTDVLLISVSILLVFVLLRYYTRQKSYKKFIAQNEGKKFFCYNDRLVTKAFIETHVLPILPKEVEVVWVENRKPISLNYKRANISTMLYEINSLKGSFPFLVTIENGTVDYISLQQQTYKAIQDPGKTQWLLDVILGIFDDSDKS
;
A
#
# COMPACT_ATOMS: atom_id res chain seq x y z
N MET A 1 -38.29 28.84 -16.49
CA MET A 1 -37.28 27.80 -16.80
C MET A 1 -35.85 28.27 -16.53
N SER A 2 -35.45 29.52 -16.86
CA SER A 2 -34.08 30.03 -16.63
C SER A 2 -33.57 29.95 -15.19
N PHE A 3 -34.36 30.38 -14.19
CA PHE A 3 -33.89 30.41 -12.80
C PHE A 3 -33.43 29.03 -12.27
N PHE A 4 -34.14 27.95 -12.62
CA PHE A 4 -33.76 26.61 -12.21
C PHE A 4 -32.51 26.11 -12.94
N THR A 5 -32.34 26.45 -14.22
CA THR A 5 -31.12 26.10 -14.97
C THR A 5 -29.92 26.86 -14.46
N ASP A 6 -30.08 28.13 -14.07
CA ASP A 6 -29.01 28.97 -13.53
C ASP A 6 -28.55 28.47 -12.15
N VAL A 7 -29.49 28.14 -11.26
CA VAL A 7 -29.18 27.52 -9.96
C VAL A 7 -28.48 26.17 -10.12
N LEU A 8 -28.95 25.34 -11.06
CA LEU A 8 -28.33 24.05 -11.35
C LEU A 8 -26.89 24.23 -11.87
N LEU A 9 -26.66 25.18 -12.78
CA LEU A 9 -25.34 25.45 -13.36
C LEU A 9 -24.36 25.97 -12.30
N ILE A 10 -24.83 26.84 -11.39
CA ILE A 10 -24.03 27.31 -10.25
C ILE A 10 -23.72 26.15 -9.30
N SER A 11 -24.71 25.29 -8.99
CA SER A 11 -24.51 24.15 -8.08
C SER A 11 -23.47 23.15 -8.62
N VAL A 12 -23.52 22.86 -9.92
CA VAL A 12 -22.55 21.99 -10.61
C VAL A 12 -21.16 22.64 -10.61
N SER A 13 -21.09 23.95 -10.83
CA SER A 13 -19.82 24.70 -10.81
C SER A 13 -19.16 24.64 -9.42
N ILE A 14 -19.93 24.86 -8.34
CA ILE A 14 -19.43 24.76 -6.97
C ILE A 14 -18.96 23.34 -6.66
N LEU A 15 -19.74 22.32 -7.06
CA LEU A 15 -19.37 20.92 -6.87
C LEU A 15 -18.07 20.58 -7.60
N LEU A 16 -17.89 21.08 -8.83
CA LEU A 16 -16.68 20.87 -9.62
C LEU A 16 -15.46 21.51 -8.96
N VAL A 17 -15.59 22.75 -8.47
CA VAL A 17 -14.52 23.41 -7.71
C VAL A 17 -14.16 22.62 -6.44
N PHE A 18 -15.15 22.12 -5.70
CA PHE A 18 -14.92 21.32 -4.50
C PHE A 18 -14.19 20.00 -4.81
N VAL A 19 -14.57 19.32 -5.90
CA VAL A 19 -13.89 18.11 -6.37
C VAL A 19 -12.44 18.39 -6.74
N LEU A 20 -12.16 19.48 -7.48
CA LEU A 20 -10.81 19.86 -7.86
C LEU A 20 -9.94 20.22 -6.65
N LEU A 21 -10.47 21.00 -5.71
CA LEU A 21 -9.75 21.35 -4.48
C LEU A 21 -9.41 20.10 -3.65
N ARG A 22 -10.36 19.17 -3.54
CA ARG A 22 -10.15 17.90 -2.83
C ARG A 22 -9.08 17.06 -3.53
N TYR A 23 -9.11 16.98 -4.85
CA TYR A 23 -8.11 16.28 -5.65
C TYR A 23 -6.71 16.88 -5.44
N TYR A 24 -6.57 18.21 -5.58
CA TYR A 24 -5.30 18.91 -5.40
C TYR A 24 -4.74 18.73 -3.99
N THR A 25 -5.59 18.87 -2.97
CA THR A 25 -5.20 18.66 -1.57
C THR A 25 -4.72 17.23 -1.32
N ARG A 26 -5.40 16.24 -1.91
CA ARG A 26 -5.00 14.83 -1.81
C ARG A 26 -3.66 14.58 -2.50
N GLN A 27 -3.45 15.12 -3.70
CA GLN A 27 -2.17 15.02 -4.42
C GLN A 27 -1.02 15.65 -3.63
N LYS A 28 -1.22 16.85 -3.07
CA LYS A 28 -0.22 17.51 -2.23
C LYS A 28 0.09 16.70 -0.97
N SER A 29 -0.92 16.14 -0.31
CA SER A 29 -0.75 15.26 0.85
C SER A 29 0.03 14.00 0.50
N TYR A 30 -0.24 13.41 -0.68
CA TYR A 30 0.43 12.20 -1.13
C TYR A 30 1.90 12.46 -1.47
N LYS A 31 2.21 13.52 -2.22
CA LYS A 31 3.60 13.93 -2.48
C LYS A 31 4.38 14.18 -1.20
N LYS A 32 3.76 14.82 -0.21
CA LYS A 32 4.37 15.00 1.11
C LYS A 32 4.60 13.67 1.82
N PHE A 33 3.67 12.73 1.72
CA PHE A 33 3.83 11.39 2.28
C PHE A 33 5.02 10.66 1.66
N ILE A 34 5.16 10.68 0.33
CA ILE A 34 6.32 10.08 -0.34
C ILE A 34 7.63 10.70 0.18
N ALA A 35 7.75 12.03 0.12
CA ALA A 35 8.97 12.72 0.59
C ALA A 35 9.29 12.50 2.07
N GLN A 36 8.27 12.34 2.93
CA GLN A 36 8.46 12.11 4.37
C GLN A 36 8.81 10.67 4.72
N ASN A 37 8.58 9.73 3.80
CA ASN A 37 8.81 8.31 4.00
C ASN A 37 9.88 7.78 3.04
N GLU A 38 10.78 8.66 2.60
CA GLU A 38 11.96 8.28 1.83
C GLU A 38 12.81 7.25 2.61
N GLY A 39 13.21 6.18 1.95
CA GLY A 39 13.92 5.03 2.54
C GLY A 39 13.03 4.11 3.39
N LYS A 40 11.72 4.38 3.54
CA LYS A 40 10.82 3.50 4.30
C LYS A 40 10.41 2.28 3.49
N LYS A 41 10.30 1.17 4.19
CA LYS A 41 9.86 -0.12 3.66
C LYS A 41 8.54 -0.51 4.31
N PHE A 42 7.64 -1.07 3.51
CA PHE A 42 6.33 -1.50 3.97
C PHE A 42 6.10 -2.96 3.60
N PHE A 43 5.55 -3.72 4.56
CA PHE A 43 5.01 -5.04 4.29
C PHE A 43 3.48 -4.94 4.26
N CYS A 44 2.89 -5.22 3.10
CA CYS A 44 1.46 -5.07 2.88
C CYS A 44 0.80 -6.44 2.66
N TYR A 45 -0.29 -6.74 3.36
CA TYR A 45 -1.05 -7.98 3.18
C TYR A 45 -2.56 -7.74 3.29
N ASN A 46 -3.37 -8.72 2.88
CA ASN A 46 -4.84 -8.61 2.90
C ASN A 46 -5.49 -9.60 3.87
N ASP A 47 -6.80 -9.52 3.98
CA ASP A 47 -7.66 -10.32 4.86
C ASP A 47 -8.02 -11.72 4.31
N ARG A 48 -7.32 -12.23 3.29
CA ARG A 48 -7.52 -13.61 2.83
C ARG A 48 -7.14 -14.59 3.94
N LEU A 49 -8.11 -15.26 4.54
CA LEU A 49 -8.00 -16.06 5.77
C LEU A 49 -6.71 -16.89 5.88
N VAL A 50 -6.45 -17.78 4.92
CA VAL A 50 -5.28 -18.69 4.96
C VAL A 50 -3.97 -17.91 4.88
N THR A 51 -3.89 -16.95 3.96
CA THR A 51 -2.69 -16.12 3.77
C THR A 51 -2.45 -15.22 4.96
N LYS A 52 -3.51 -14.61 5.52
CA LYS A 52 -3.44 -13.78 6.73
C LYS A 52 -2.89 -14.57 7.91
N ALA A 53 -3.49 -15.73 8.20
CA ALA A 53 -3.06 -16.57 9.31
C ALA A 53 -1.59 -17.00 9.18
N PHE A 54 -1.18 -17.39 7.98
CA PHE A 54 0.22 -17.74 7.69
C PHE A 54 1.17 -16.56 7.93
N ILE A 55 0.84 -15.37 7.41
CA ILE A 55 1.66 -14.16 7.56
C ILE A 55 1.79 -13.76 9.04
N GLU A 56 0.67 -13.73 9.77
CA GLU A 56 0.66 -13.32 11.18
C GLU A 56 1.42 -14.30 12.08
N THR A 57 1.41 -15.59 11.73
CA THR A 57 2.09 -16.64 12.50
C THR A 57 3.58 -16.73 12.20
N HIS A 58 3.99 -16.56 10.94
CA HIS A 58 5.35 -16.88 10.50
C HIS A 58 6.16 -15.68 10.01
N VAL A 59 5.51 -14.69 9.39
CA VAL A 59 6.22 -13.58 8.72
C VAL A 59 6.32 -12.37 9.64
N LEU A 60 5.23 -11.92 10.26
CA LEU A 60 5.25 -10.73 11.12
C LEU A 60 6.23 -10.82 12.30
N PRO A 61 6.38 -11.98 12.99
CA PRO A 61 7.29 -12.07 14.14
C PRO A 61 8.78 -11.89 13.80
N ILE A 62 9.16 -12.14 12.56
CA ILE A 62 10.57 -12.07 12.11
C ILE A 62 10.86 -10.81 11.30
N LEU A 63 9.83 -10.01 11.00
CA LEU A 63 9.96 -8.82 10.19
C LEU A 63 10.83 -7.79 10.95
N PRO A 64 11.80 -7.14 10.30
CA PRO A 64 12.57 -6.09 10.94
C PRO A 64 11.66 -4.98 11.48
N LYS A 65 12.02 -4.40 12.64
CA LYS A 65 11.18 -3.40 13.32
C LYS A 65 11.03 -2.11 12.51
N GLU A 66 11.94 -1.86 11.59
CA GLU A 66 11.96 -0.71 10.70
C GLU A 66 10.90 -0.83 9.59
N VAL A 67 10.43 -2.05 9.30
CA VAL A 67 9.43 -2.32 8.27
C VAL A 67 8.04 -2.01 8.79
N GLU A 68 7.36 -1.10 8.10
CA GLU A 68 6.02 -0.67 8.46
C GLU A 68 4.98 -1.67 7.95
N VAL A 69 4.13 -2.17 8.83
CA VAL A 69 3.12 -3.17 8.48
C VAL A 69 1.80 -2.48 8.10
N VAL A 70 1.27 -2.85 6.93
CA VAL A 70 -0.03 -2.39 6.44
C VAL A 70 -0.91 -3.60 6.17
N TRP A 71 -2.07 -3.65 6.83
CA TRP A 71 -3.07 -4.69 6.57
C TRP A 71 -4.27 -4.10 5.83
N VAL A 72 -4.74 -4.78 4.80
CA VAL A 72 -5.93 -4.40 4.03
C VAL A 72 -7.11 -5.27 4.44
N GLU A 73 -8.09 -4.66 5.08
CA GLU A 73 -9.36 -5.28 5.47
C GLU A 73 -10.49 -4.70 4.61
N ASN A 74 -11.30 -5.54 3.96
CA ASN A 74 -12.45 -5.09 3.17
C ASN A 74 -12.09 -3.98 2.16
N ARG A 75 -10.94 -4.13 1.47
CA ARG A 75 -10.36 -3.15 0.53
C ARG A 75 -9.95 -1.80 1.16
N LYS A 76 -9.88 -1.72 2.49
CA LYS A 76 -9.45 -0.52 3.22
C LYS A 76 -8.12 -0.82 3.90
N PRO A 77 -7.05 -0.06 3.59
CA PRO A 77 -5.82 -0.20 4.33
C PRO A 77 -6.00 0.32 5.77
N ILE A 78 -5.43 -0.45 6.67
CA ILE A 78 -5.33 -0.22 8.11
C ILE A 78 -3.83 -0.14 8.41
N SER A 79 -3.46 1.00 8.98
CA SER A 79 -2.09 1.33 9.34
C SER A 79 -2.13 2.20 10.59
N LEU A 80 -1.24 1.94 11.55
CA LEU A 80 -1.19 2.70 12.80
C LEU A 80 -0.67 4.12 12.58
N ASN A 81 0.38 4.26 11.75
CA ASN A 81 1.16 5.49 11.66
C ASN A 81 0.75 6.40 10.50
N TYR A 82 -0.14 5.92 9.60
CA TYR A 82 -0.36 6.57 8.31
C TYR A 82 -1.82 6.89 8.03
N LYS A 83 -2.01 8.02 7.32
CA LYS A 83 -3.33 8.40 6.82
C LYS A 83 -3.77 7.39 5.76
N ARG A 84 -4.94 6.79 5.99
CA ARG A 84 -5.59 5.85 5.05
C ARG A 84 -5.54 6.34 3.60
N ALA A 85 -5.82 7.61 3.34
CA ALA A 85 -5.86 8.16 1.98
C ALA A 85 -4.51 8.05 1.25
N ASN A 86 -3.38 8.19 1.95
CA ASN A 86 -2.05 8.09 1.36
C ASN A 86 -1.69 6.63 1.06
N ILE A 87 -1.92 5.73 2.02
CA ILE A 87 -1.70 4.28 1.82
C ILE A 87 -2.62 3.74 0.72
N SER A 88 -3.88 4.18 0.68
CA SER A 88 -4.80 3.82 -0.40
C SER A 88 -4.32 4.28 -1.77
N THR A 89 -3.74 5.49 -1.87
CA THR A 89 -3.16 5.96 -3.14
C THR A 89 -1.95 5.12 -3.52
N MET A 90 -1.01 4.89 -2.60
CA MET A 90 0.17 4.03 -2.81
C MET A 90 -0.20 2.64 -3.29
N LEU A 91 -1.12 1.96 -2.59
CA LEU A 91 -1.58 0.62 -2.97
C LEU A 91 -2.38 0.61 -4.28
N TYR A 92 -3.08 1.70 -4.62
CA TYR A 92 -3.80 1.80 -5.88
C TYR A 92 -2.83 1.91 -7.06
N GLU A 93 -1.76 2.70 -6.92
CA GLU A 93 -0.70 2.82 -7.93
C GLU A 93 -0.03 1.45 -8.15
N ILE A 94 0.28 0.70 -7.08
CA ILE A 94 0.81 -0.67 -7.14
C ILE A 94 -0.19 -1.65 -7.80
N ASN A 95 -1.45 -1.65 -7.38
CA ASN A 95 -2.45 -2.63 -7.84
C ASN A 95 -2.89 -2.40 -9.29
N SER A 96 -2.74 -1.18 -9.80
CA SER A 96 -2.93 -0.90 -11.23
C SER A 96 -1.96 -1.69 -12.13
N LEU A 97 -0.90 -2.26 -11.55
CA LEU A 97 0.22 -2.94 -12.23
C LEU A 97 0.21 -4.49 -12.10
N LYS A 98 -0.95 -5.11 -11.84
CA LYS A 98 -1.21 -6.59 -11.83
C LYS A 98 -0.64 -7.42 -10.66
N GLY A 99 -0.05 -6.81 -9.64
CA GLY A 99 0.41 -7.53 -8.46
C GLY A 99 -0.74 -8.07 -7.60
N SER A 100 -0.52 -9.16 -6.84
CA SER A 100 -1.42 -9.58 -5.74
C SER A 100 -0.67 -9.65 -4.42
N PHE A 101 -1.39 -9.44 -3.33
CA PHE A 101 -0.85 -9.53 -1.98
C PHE A 101 -0.26 -10.93 -1.66
N PRO A 102 0.73 -10.99 -0.76
CA PRO A 102 1.36 -9.86 -0.06
C PRO A 102 2.40 -9.11 -0.91
N PHE A 103 2.70 -7.87 -0.51
CA PHE A 103 3.68 -7.00 -1.16
C PHE A 103 4.77 -6.56 -0.19
N LEU A 104 5.98 -6.43 -0.72
CA LEU A 104 7.02 -5.56 -0.21
C LEU A 104 6.97 -4.27 -1.01
N VAL A 105 7.00 -3.13 -0.32
CA VAL A 105 6.97 -1.81 -0.94
C VAL A 105 8.12 -1.01 -0.38
N THR A 106 8.87 -0.32 -1.24
CA THR A 106 9.92 0.61 -0.86
C THR A 106 9.59 1.99 -1.43
N ILE A 107 9.92 3.03 -0.67
CA ILE A 107 9.83 4.41 -1.14
C ILE A 107 11.26 4.94 -1.27
N GLU A 108 11.73 5.06 -2.50
CA GLU A 108 13.10 5.44 -2.82
C GLU A 108 13.09 6.36 -4.04
N ASN A 109 13.99 7.34 -4.03
CA ASN A 109 14.12 8.40 -5.03
C ASN A 109 12.80 9.11 -5.36
N GLY A 110 11.91 9.26 -4.36
CA GLY A 110 10.58 9.84 -4.55
C GLY A 110 9.62 8.99 -5.38
N THR A 111 9.93 7.71 -5.61
CA THR A 111 9.09 6.72 -6.29
C THR A 111 8.67 5.59 -5.36
N VAL A 112 7.61 4.88 -5.75
CA VAL A 112 7.10 3.71 -5.01
C VAL A 112 7.41 2.47 -5.83
N ASP A 113 8.35 1.67 -5.36
CA ASP A 113 8.67 0.37 -5.94
C ASP A 113 8.03 -0.75 -5.13
N TYR A 114 7.75 -1.88 -5.79
CA TYR A 114 7.11 -2.99 -5.12
C TYR A 114 7.50 -4.35 -5.70
N ILE A 115 7.43 -5.36 -4.83
CA ILE A 115 7.61 -6.77 -5.18
C ILE A 115 6.41 -7.53 -4.64
N SER A 116 5.73 -8.28 -5.51
CA SER A 116 4.70 -9.24 -5.09
C SER A 116 5.35 -10.53 -4.59
N LEU A 117 4.93 -10.97 -3.41
CA LEU A 117 5.37 -12.21 -2.80
C LEU A 117 4.33 -13.34 -2.93
N GLN A 118 3.27 -13.13 -3.71
CA GLN A 118 2.13 -14.06 -3.79
C GLN A 118 2.56 -15.50 -4.07
N GLN A 119 3.42 -15.71 -5.07
CA GLN A 119 3.83 -17.05 -5.48
C GLN A 119 4.69 -17.72 -4.40
N GLN A 120 5.58 -16.97 -3.77
CA GLN A 120 6.47 -17.43 -2.72
C GLN A 120 5.65 -17.79 -1.48
N THR A 121 4.71 -16.94 -1.08
CA THR A 121 3.78 -17.19 0.03
C THR A 121 2.92 -18.42 -0.23
N TYR A 122 2.37 -18.57 -1.43
CA TYR A 122 1.56 -19.74 -1.78
C TYR A 122 2.37 -21.05 -1.70
N LYS A 123 3.61 -21.05 -2.21
CA LYS A 123 4.51 -22.20 -2.09
C LYS A 123 4.83 -22.55 -0.63
N ALA A 124 5.06 -21.56 0.23
CA ALA A 124 5.33 -21.78 1.64
C ALA A 124 4.10 -22.27 2.42
N ILE A 125 2.90 -21.83 2.04
CA ILE A 125 1.65 -22.34 2.62
C ILE A 125 1.45 -23.83 2.26
N GLN A 126 1.78 -24.22 1.03
CA GLN A 126 1.63 -25.61 0.57
C GLN A 126 2.69 -26.55 1.14
N ASP A 127 3.90 -26.05 1.38
CA ASP A 127 5.07 -26.81 1.80
C ASP A 127 5.75 -26.10 2.97
N PRO A 128 5.52 -26.54 4.23
CA PRO A 128 6.09 -25.91 5.41
C PRO A 128 7.63 -25.83 5.37
N GLY A 129 8.30 -26.74 4.65
CA GLY A 129 9.76 -26.72 4.46
C GLY A 129 10.26 -25.49 3.69
N LYS A 130 9.37 -24.81 2.94
CA LYS A 130 9.67 -23.57 2.21
C LYS A 130 9.38 -22.31 3.01
N THR A 131 8.91 -22.42 4.25
CA THR A 131 8.71 -21.26 5.11
C THR A 131 10.01 -20.50 5.30
N GLN A 132 11.09 -21.19 5.70
CA GLN A 132 12.38 -20.54 5.91
C GLN A 132 12.90 -19.87 4.63
N TRP A 133 12.77 -20.55 3.48
CA TRP A 133 13.14 -19.95 2.19
C TRP A 133 12.37 -18.65 1.89
N LEU A 134 11.07 -18.58 2.17
CA LEU A 134 10.32 -17.33 2.03
C LEU A 134 10.84 -16.25 2.96
N LEU A 135 11.15 -16.59 4.22
CA LEU A 135 11.70 -15.64 5.19
C LEU A 135 13.04 -15.09 4.71
N ASP A 136 13.93 -15.95 4.20
CA ASP A 136 15.22 -15.56 3.67
C ASP A 136 15.08 -14.65 2.44
N VAL A 137 14.10 -14.92 1.56
CA VAL A 137 13.77 -14.04 0.41
C VAL A 137 13.30 -12.67 0.89
N ILE A 138 12.42 -12.63 1.90
CA ILE A 138 11.91 -11.36 2.47
C ILE A 138 13.07 -10.54 3.04
N LEU A 139 13.93 -11.17 3.84
CA LEU A 139 15.08 -10.51 4.46
C LEU A 139 16.13 -10.08 3.44
N GLY A 140 16.40 -10.90 2.42
CA GLY A 140 17.35 -10.55 1.36
C GLY A 140 16.91 -9.34 0.54
N ILE A 141 15.62 -9.22 0.23
CA ILE A 141 15.07 -8.03 -0.44
C ILE A 141 15.25 -6.77 0.42
N PHE A 142 15.12 -6.91 1.74
CA PHE A 142 15.37 -5.80 2.64
C PHE A 142 16.86 -5.45 2.76
N ASP A 143 17.78 -6.41 2.71
CA ASP A 143 19.22 -6.12 2.80
C ASP A 143 19.80 -5.49 1.51
N ASP A 144 19.30 -5.89 0.34
CA ASP A 144 19.78 -5.34 -0.95
C ASP A 144 19.31 -3.90 -1.20
N SER A 145 18.16 -3.51 -0.63
CA SER A 145 17.66 -2.12 -0.72
C SER A 145 18.45 -1.13 0.15
N ASP A 146 19.21 -1.59 1.14
CA ASP A 146 20.02 -0.72 2.00
C ASP A 146 21.41 -0.38 1.41
N LYS A 147 21.76 -0.96 0.24
CA LYS A 147 23.06 -0.77 -0.43
C LYS A 147 23.01 0.17 -1.64
N SER A 148 21.84 0.73 -1.95
CA SER A 148 21.61 1.63 -3.09
C SER A 148 21.85 3.10 -2.77
#